data_AF-A0AA36MPH6-F1
#
_entry.id   AF-A0AA36MPH6-F1
#
_cell.length_a   1.000
_cell.length_b   1.000
_cell.length_c   1.000
_cell.angle_alpha   90.00
_cell.angle_beta   90.00
_cell.angle_gamma   90.00
#
_symmetry.space_group_name_H-M   'P 1'
#
loop_
_entity.id
_entity.type
_entity.pdbx_description
1 polymer ?
#
loop_
_entity_poly.entity_id
_entity_poly.type
_entity_poly.pdbx_seq_one_letter_code
_entity_poly.pdbx_strand_id
1 'polypeptide(L)'
;MGKRGTQPGQPGQPGQPGVQTDPQAKAKVPQPVPPAAEGPAEQPPKRVKKEISQRKPGEIKRPKESPAPGPPLAAPSPARANLFEPKAKRVRRSATGGIAWALSEVRSQLEAICDVEGVRELMERFPECILLGGISARRELVGALLGDTAVATAAAAVLVQPGMRQPMALELRCSNAELGSPQAPEAEYWLQGVRNATQQALGHRLKLDALRLRLSAAGCANLDVVDLPEKCSVLADVPLKIEEMRMRHLGSSSNLLVCLERGPPLELCRRFDPQLRRTVLVGAASSNVSLGGDDSVPASILCGTDAALCLEERFAELCKERASQWLTSLDRLEMRLSKSSREAREMAHKESALEMLSKARSAGFSFGRALQEVIQGTPGCNAGALTLEEELLDFASSAAKGHGGAGDFLLGQDVASAAAEAFECFGGVEGYSAYLRNEVQIPGADVALNGGAAWRRLLAEIEVAMRLARPPEESIKNISLAAICAGGTGVHGHQRWEVRGAE
;
A
#
# COMPACT_ATOMS: atom_id res chain seq x y z
N MET A 1 50.94 -4.75 39.01
CA MET A 1 52.38 -4.42 38.86
C MET A 1 52.67 -4.43 37.36
N GLY A 2 53.22 -3.42 36.68
CA GLY A 2 53.80 -2.16 37.11
C GLY A 2 53.48 -1.02 36.12
N LYS A 3 53.62 0.19 36.67
CA LYS A 3 53.38 1.52 36.09
C LYS A 3 54.57 2.01 35.25
N ARG A 4 54.32 2.95 34.34
CA ARG A 4 55.09 4.18 33.96
C ARG A 4 54.48 4.69 32.64
N GLY A 5 54.17 5.96 32.36
CA GLY A 5 54.21 7.27 33.00
C GLY A 5 53.83 8.28 31.88
N THR A 6 52.80 9.13 32.02
CA THR A 6 52.86 10.62 32.17
C THR A 6 53.86 11.32 31.23
N GLN A 7 53.58 12.39 30.46
CA GLN A 7 52.66 13.56 30.55
C GLN A 7 52.94 14.47 29.28
N PRO A 8 52.53 15.77 29.16
CA PRO A 8 51.20 16.35 28.94
C PRO A 8 51.15 17.34 27.72
N GLY A 9 49.97 17.90 27.38
CA GLY A 9 49.87 19.05 26.47
C GLY A 9 48.43 19.49 26.16
N GLN A 10 48.13 20.75 26.44
CA GLN A 10 46.81 21.37 26.67
C GLN A 10 46.09 21.92 25.39
N PRO A 11 44.84 22.47 25.52
CA PRO A 11 43.86 22.63 24.46
C PRO A 11 43.80 24.04 23.83
N GLY A 12 43.17 24.17 22.66
CA GLY A 12 42.78 25.44 22.05
C GLY A 12 41.39 25.37 21.39
N GLN A 13 40.43 26.13 21.93
CA GLN A 13 39.19 26.54 21.26
C GLN A 13 39.41 27.89 20.50
N PRO A 14 38.37 28.60 20.04
CA PRO A 14 37.69 28.46 18.76
C PRO A 14 37.85 29.73 17.88
N GLY A 15 37.64 29.60 16.55
CA GLY A 15 37.75 30.73 15.62
C GLY A 15 36.56 30.87 14.68
N GLN A 16 35.73 31.88 14.94
CA GLN A 16 34.92 32.67 14.01
C GLN A 16 35.01 34.13 14.53
N PRO A 17 34.84 35.21 13.72
CA PRO A 17 33.90 35.34 12.61
C PRO A 17 34.40 36.13 11.39
N GLY A 18 33.62 36.12 10.30
CA GLY A 18 33.84 36.97 9.12
C GLY A 18 32.52 37.23 8.39
N VAL A 19 31.98 38.43 8.61
CA VAL A 19 30.83 39.03 7.94
C VAL A 19 31.29 39.64 6.61
N GLN A 20 30.55 39.42 5.52
CA GLN A 20 30.43 40.40 4.43
C GLN A 20 29.11 40.21 3.67
N THR A 21 28.46 41.36 3.47
CA THR A 21 27.11 41.62 2.97
C THR A 21 27.01 41.65 1.45
N ASP A 22 25.94 41.05 0.91
CA ASP A 22 24.95 41.51 -0.09
C ASP A 22 25.35 42.48 -1.24
N PRO A 23 24.73 42.41 -2.45
CA PRO A 23 23.27 42.58 -2.53
C PRO A 23 22.47 41.97 -3.73
N GLN A 24 21.14 42.05 -3.56
CA GLN A 24 20.07 42.20 -4.57
C GLN A 24 19.62 40.96 -5.38
N ALA A 25 18.49 40.38 -4.97
CA ALA A 25 17.50 39.80 -5.89
C ALA A 25 16.07 40.18 -5.46
N LYS A 26 15.38 40.89 -6.35
CA LYS A 26 14.03 41.44 -6.19
C LYS A 26 12.99 40.33 -6.06
N ALA A 27 12.26 40.32 -4.93
CA ALA A 27 11.05 39.53 -4.75
C ALA A 27 9.89 40.14 -5.54
N LYS A 28 9.21 39.30 -6.33
CA LYS A 28 8.07 39.65 -7.17
C LYS A 28 6.79 39.39 -6.38
N VAL A 29 6.05 40.46 -6.11
CA VAL A 29 4.72 40.48 -5.48
C VAL A 29 3.70 39.77 -6.40
N PRO A 30 2.93 38.78 -5.94
CA PRO A 30 1.74 38.30 -6.65
C PRO A 30 0.57 39.27 -6.41
N GLN A 31 -0.06 39.70 -7.51
CA GLN A 31 -1.29 40.50 -7.49
C GLN A 31 -2.50 39.68 -6.96
N PRO A 32 -3.48 40.35 -6.34
CA PRO A 32 -4.71 39.72 -5.87
C PRO A 32 -5.66 39.38 -7.03
N VAL A 33 -6.23 38.18 -6.98
CA VAL A 33 -7.28 37.67 -7.88
C VAL A 33 -8.64 38.19 -7.38
N PRO A 34 -9.55 38.66 -8.27
CA PRO A 34 -10.88 39.13 -7.87
C PRO A 34 -11.81 37.98 -7.43
N PRO A 35 -12.77 38.22 -6.51
CA PRO A 35 -13.64 37.19 -5.98
C PRO A 35 -14.67 36.71 -7.01
N ALA A 36 -14.78 35.38 -7.13
CA ALA A 36 -15.80 34.71 -7.92
C ALA A 36 -17.17 34.79 -7.24
N ALA A 37 -18.20 34.91 -8.08
CA ALA A 37 -19.60 35.11 -7.73
C ALA A 37 -20.21 33.99 -6.89
N GLU A 38 -21.15 34.40 -6.05
CA GLU A 38 -22.04 33.59 -5.23
C GLU A 38 -22.81 32.54 -6.06
N GLY A 39 -22.68 31.27 -5.68
CA GLY A 39 -23.53 30.16 -6.11
C GLY A 39 -24.42 29.69 -4.95
N PRO A 40 -25.66 29.26 -5.21
CA PRO A 40 -26.69 29.13 -4.18
C PRO A 40 -26.62 27.83 -3.37
N ALA A 41 -27.19 27.94 -2.16
CA ALA A 41 -27.31 26.98 -1.08
C ALA A 41 -27.61 25.52 -1.47
N GLU A 42 -26.78 24.61 -0.96
CA GLU A 42 -26.99 23.16 -0.98
C GLU A 42 -27.88 22.74 0.21
N GLN A 43 -29.00 22.08 -0.09
CA GLN A 43 -29.96 21.55 0.88
C GLN A 43 -29.48 20.22 1.49
N PRO A 44 -29.88 19.88 2.74
CA PRO A 44 -29.43 18.66 3.41
C PRO A 44 -30.10 17.39 2.84
N PRO A 45 -29.41 16.22 2.88
CA PRO A 45 -29.91 15.00 2.26
C PRO A 45 -31.03 14.34 3.09
N LYS A 46 -32.10 13.97 2.38
CA LYS A 46 -33.23 13.19 2.92
C LYS A 46 -32.80 11.75 3.22
N ARG A 47 -33.08 11.29 4.44
CA ARG A 47 -32.95 9.89 4.89
C ARG A 47 -33.80 8.96 4.03
N VAL A 48 -33.16 8.04 3.31
CA VAL A 48 -33.84 6.93 2.61
C VAL A 48 -33.98 5.75 3.57
N LYS A 49 -35.23 5.35 3.80
CA LYS A 49 -35.68 4.22 4.63
C LYS A 49 -35.47 2.94 3.81
N LYS A 50 -34.56 2.05 4.25
CA LYS A 50 -34.27 0.79 3.57
C LYS A 50 -35.22 -0.29 4.09
N GLU A 51 -36.14 -0.71 3.23
CA GLU A 51 -37.13 -1.76 3.47
C GLU A 51 -36.46 -3.14 3.27
N ILE A 52 -36.58 -4.00 4.27
CA ILE A 52 -35.99 -5.35 4.30
C ILE A 52 -37.00 -6.30 3.63
N SER A 53 -36.70 -6.73 2.41
CA SER A 53 -37.47 -7.77 1.71
C SER A 53 -36.92 -9.15 2.08
N GLN A 54 -37.72 -9.90 2.84
CA GLN A 54 -37.47 -11.30 3.20
C GLN A 54 -37.70 -12.22 1.98
N ARG A 55 -36.67 -12.98 1.58
CA ARG A 55 -36.80 -14.07 0.61
C ARG A 55 -36.94 -15.42 1.33
N LYS A 56 -37.94 -16.20 0.92
CA LYS A 56 -38.22 -17.59 1.34
C LYS A 56 -37.18 -18.58 0.80
N PRO A 57 -36.93 -19.72 1.48
CA PRO A 57 -36.05 -20.78 0.99
C PRO A 57 -36.79 -21.73 0.03
N GLY A 58 -36.16 -22.06 -1.09
CA GLY A 58 -36.64 -23.00 -2.10
C GLY A 58 -36.19 -24.45 -1.84
N GLU A 59 -37.08 -25.37 -2.22
CA GLU A 59 -37.01 -26.83 -2.13
C GLU A 59 -35.79 -27.48 -2.78
N ILE A 60 -35.33 -28.54 -2.13
CA ILE A 60 -34.34 -29.52 -2.59
C ILE A 60 -35.07 -30.61 -3.37
N LYS A 61 -34.69 -30.87 -4.63
CA LYS A 61 -35.05 -32.12 -5.35
C LYS A 61 -33.80 -32.87 -5.80
N ARG A 62 -33.64 -34.08 -5.26
CA ARG A 62 -32.72 -35.14 -5.70
C ARG A 62 -33.19 -35.75 -7.02
N PRO A 63 -32.29 -36.34 -7.82
CA PRO A 63 -32.63 -37.47 -8.68
C PRO A 63 -31.95 -38.77 -8.23
N LYS A 64 -32.70 -39.87 -8.40
CA LYS A 64 -32.34 -41.27 -8.15
C LYS A 64 -31.82 -41.95 -9.43
N GLU A 65 -30.77 -42.75 -9.24
CA GLU A 65 -30.47 -44.11 -9.72
C GLU A 65 -31.03 -44.67 -11.06
N SER A 66 -30.09 -45.30 -11.79
CA SER A 66 -30.20 -46.18 -12.98
C SER A 66 -30.84 -47.56 -12.70
N PRO A 67 -31.14 -48.45 -13.69
CA PRO A 67 -30.11 -49.29 -14.38
C PRO A 67 -30.40 -49.84 -15.83
N ALA A 68 -29.30 -50.23 -16.52
CA ALA A 68 -28.95 -51.27 -17.56
C ALA A 68 -30.01 -52.19 -18.29
N PRO A 69 -29.66 -53.16 -19.21
CA PRO A 69 -28.57 -53.35 -20.22
C PRO A 69 -29.06 -53.85 -21.64
N GLY A 70 -28.17 -53.96 -22.66
CA GLY A 70 -28.30 -54.94 -23.79
C GLY A 70 -27.88 -54.51 -25.23
N PRO A 71 -27.51 -55.44 -26.16
CA PRO A 71 -26.39 -55.31 -27.14
C PRO A 71 -26.81 -55.51 -28.65
N PRO A 72 -25.96 -56.00 -29.60
CA PRO A 72 -24.81 -55.39 -30.32
C PRO A 72 -24.95 -55.40 -31.89
N LEU A 73 -23.86 -55.08 -32.61
CA LEU A 73 -23.50 -55.38 -34.03
C LEU A 73 -23.68 -54.28 -35.10
N ALA A 74 -22.57 -53.86 -35.72
CA ALA A 74 -22.23 -54.14 -37.14
C ALA A 74 -21.00 -53.32 -37.61
N ALA A 75 -20.05 -54.00 -38.26
CA ALA A 75 -18.98 -53.40 -39.06
C ALA A 75 -19.53 -52.86 -40.40
N PRO A 76 -18.76 -52.02 -41.12
CA PRO A 76 -18.08 -52.58 -42.29
C PRO A 76 -16.66 -52.04 -42.55
N SER A 77 -16.00 -52.81 -43.41
CA SER A 77 -14.60 -52.82 -43.86
C SER A 77 -14.33 -51.83 -45.04
N PRO A 78 -13.09 -51.78 -45.59
CA PRO A 78 -12.43 -50.57 -46.10
C PRO A 78 -12.54 -50.36 -47.62
N ALA A 79 -12.22 -49.14 -48.09
CA ALA A 79 -11.40 -48.87 -49.29
C ALA A 79 -11.40 -47.37 -49.66
N ARG A 80 -10.21 -46.75 -49.73
CA ARG A 80 -9.57 -46.22 -50.95
C ARG A 80 -8.60 -45.07 -50.63
N ALA A 81 -7.37 -45.29 -51.08
CA ALA A 81 -6.30 -44.32 -51.13
C ALA A 81 -6.63 -43.16 -52.09
N ASN A 82 -6.22 -41.95 -51.74
CA ASN A 82 -5.85 -40.91 -52.70
C ASN A 82 -4.78 -39.99 -52.10
N LEU A 83 -3.60 -40.09 -52.73
CA LEU A 83 -2.68 -39.04 -53.17
C LEU A 83 -2.38 -37.83 -52.27
N PHE A 84 -1.09 -37.77 -51.97
CA PHE A 84 -0.29 -36.74 -51.32
C PHE A 84 -0.60 -35.30 -51.74
N GLU A 85 -0.96 -34.50 -50.74
CA GLU A 85 -0.54 -33.10 -50.60
C GLU A 85 0.17 -32.97 -49.24
N PRO A 86 1.23 -32.15 -49.09
CA PRO A 86 1.87 -31.95 -47.81
C PRO A 86 0.96 -31.10 -46.93
N LYS A 87 -0.01 -31.74 -46.27
CA LYS A 87 -0.77 -31.14 -45.17
C LYS A 87 0.22 -30.87 -44.04
N ALA A 88 0.54 -29.60 -43.81
CA ALA A 88 1.19 -29.15 -42.60
C ALA A 88 0.41 -29.75 -41.42
N LYS A 89 1.02 -30.72 -40.71
CA LYS A 89 0.43 -31.34 -39.53
C LYS A 89 0.28 -30.24 -38.49
N ARG A 90 -0.91 -29.64 -38.39
CA ARG A 90 -1.28 -28.73 -37.31
C ARG A 90 -1.24 -29.56 -36.03
N VAL A 91 -0.13 -29.46 -35.30
CA VAL A 91 0.04 -30.13 -34.00
C VAL A 91 -1.07 -29.61 -33.10
N ARG A 92 -2.09 -30.44 -32.84
CA ARG A 92 -3.16 -30.11 -31.90
C ARG A 92 -2.54 -30.07 -30.51
N ARG A 93 -2.28 -28.87 -30.00
CA ARG A 93 -1.91 -28.67 -28.59
C ARG A 93 -3.03 -29.24 -27.72
N SER A 94 -2.68 -30.10 -26.77
CA SER A 94 -3.66 -30.66 -25.86
C SER A 94 -4.26 -29.54 -25.01
N ALA A 95 -5.59 -29.46 -25.01
CA ALA A 95 -6.36 -28.53 -24.21
C ALA A 95 -6.28 -28.76 -22.69
N THR A 96 -5.72 -29.90 -22.29
CA THR A 96 -5.66 -30.31 -20.88
C THR A 96 -4.58 -29.51 -20.17
N GLY A 97 -5.00 -28.72 -19.17
CA GLY A 97 -4.18 -27.76 -18.43
C GLY A 97 -2.77 -28.25 -18.12
N GLY A 98 -1.78 -27.59 -18.70
CA GLY A 98 -0.36 -27.84 -18.43
C GLY A 98 0.06 -27.37 -17.04
N ILE A 99 1.30 -27.70 -16.65
CA ILE A 99 1.85 -27.34 -15.34
C ILE A 99 1.83 -25.83 -15.06
N ALA A 100 2.01 -24.99 -16.08
CA ALA A 100 1.90 -23.53 -15.97
C ALA A 100 0.49 -23.08 -15.55
N TRP A 101 -0.56 -23.77 -16.05
CA TRP A 101 -1.94 -23.48 -15.67
C TRP A 101 -2.18 -23.78 -14.18
N ALA A 102 -1.79 -24.99 -13.75
CA ALA A 102 -1.91 -25.40 -12.35
C ALA A 102 -1.13 -24.44 -11.43
N LEU A 103 0.05 -24.03 -11.87
CA LEU A 103 0.89 -23.09 -11.15
C LEU A 103 0.26 -21.73 -10.93
N SER A 104 -0.30 -21.17 -11.99
CA SER A 104 -0.98 -19.89 -11.91
C SER A 104 -2.26 -19.95 -11.09
N GLU A 105 -2.97 -21.08 -11.09
CA GLU A 105 -4.11 -21.27 -10.22
C GLU A 105 -3.68 -21.28 -8.74
N VAL A 106 -2.63 -22.04 -8.40
CA VAL A 106 -2.06 -22.03 -7.05
C VAL A 106 -1.60 -20.63 -6.68
N ARG A 107 -0.92 -19.92 -7.59
CA ARG A 107 -0.46 -18.55 -7.36
C ARG A 107 -1.65 -17.61 -7.09
N SER A 108 -2.72 -17.69 -7.87
CA SER A 108 -3.93 -16.89 -7.68
C SER A 108 -4.58 -17.14 -6.31
N GLN A 109 -4.57 -18.39 -5.83
CA GLN A 109 -5.09 -18.73 -4.51
C GLN A 109 -4.18 -18.22 -3.39
N LEU A 110 -2.86 -18.28 -3.57
CA LEU A 110 -1.90 -17.71 -2.62
C LEU A 110 -1.95 -16.18 -2.57
N GLU A 111 -2.18 -15.52 -3.71
CA GLU A 111 -2.35 -14.06 -3.78
C GLU A 111 -3.54 -13.58 -2.92
N ALA A 112 -4.63 -14.37 -2.86
CA ALA A 112 -5.79 -14.07 -2.03
C ALA A 112 -5.52 -14.12 -0.52
N ILE A 113 -4.42 -14.75 -0.10
CA ILE A 113 -3.98 -14.88 1.30
C ILE A 113 -2.55 -14.35 1.51
N CYS A 114 -2.14 -13.36 0.70
CA CYS A 114 -0.76 -12.84 0.71
C CYS A 114 -0.37 -12.10 2.00
N ASP A 115 -1.33 -11.78 2.87
CA ASP A 115 -1.15 -11.21 4.20
C ASP A 115 -0.74 -12.26 5.25
N VAL A 116 -0.90 -13.56 4.95
CA VAL A 116 -0.43 -14.64 5.81
C VAL A 116 1.10 -14.75 5.75
N GLU A 117 1.72 -14.75 6.92
CA GLU A 117 3.18 -14.89 7.10
C GLU A 117 3.73 -16.12 6.37
N GLY A 118 4.72 -15.94 5.48
CA GLY A 118 5.35 -17.02 4.72
C GLY A 118 4.79 -17.22 3.30
N VAL A 119 3.61 -16.66 2.99
CA VAL A 119 2.98 -16.83 1.67
C VAL A 119 3.74 -16.07 0.58
N ARG A 120 4.19 -14.84 0.88
CA ARG A 120 4.94 -14.02 -0.08
C ARG A 120 6.27 -14.69 -0.44
N GLU A 121 7.02 -15.19 0.54
CA GLU A 121 8.28 -15.90 0.33
C GLU A 121 8.07 -17.21 -0.46
N LEU A 122 6.93 -17.88 -0.27
CA LEU A 122 6.57 -19.05 -1.05
C LEU A 122 6.29 -18.70 -2.51
N MET A 123 5.53 -17.63 -2.77
CA MET A 123 5.21 -17.17 -4.12
C MET A 123 6.45 -16.74 -4.90
N GLU A 124 7.47 -16.17 -4.25
CA GLU A 124 8.75 -15.80 -4.87
C GLU A 124 9.57 -17.02 -5.33
N ARG A 125 9.27 -18.21 -4.81
CA ARG A 125 9.90 -19.47 -5.23
C ARG A 125 9.24 -20.12 -6.42
N PHE A 126 8.05 -19.65 -6.83
CA PHE A 126 7.38 -20.21 -7.99
C PHE A 126 8.08 -19.76 -9.27
N PRO A 127 8.36 -20.69 -10.21
CA PRO A 127 9.11 -20.39 -11.40
C PRO A 127 8.32 -19.45 -12.33
N GLU A 128 9.02 -18.49 -12.92
CA GLU A 128 8.55 -17.61 -13.99
C GLU A 128 9.56 -17.65 -15.16
N CYS A 129 9.10 -17.43 -16.39
CA CYS A 129 9.99 -17.29 -17.55
C CYS A 129 10.33 -15.82 -17.80
N ILE A 130 11.57 -15.41 -17.55
CA ILE A 130 11.99 -14.01 -17.71
C ILE A 130 12.61 -13.79 -19.09
N LEU A 131 12.04 -12.87 -19.88
CA LEU A 131 12.50 -12.59 -21.23
C LEU A 131 13.64 -11.56 -21.25
N LEU A 132 14.74 -11.89 -21.94
CA LEU A 132 15.94 -11.06 -22.05
C LEU A 132 16.38 -10.96 -23.52
N GLY A 133 16.48 -9.73 -24.03
CA GLY A 133 16.82 -9.42 -25.43
C GLY A 133 16.51 -7.96 -25.72
N GLY A 134 16.55 -7.51 -26.96
CA GLY A 134 15.97 -6.24 -27.39
C GLY A 134 14.45 -6.32 -27.55
N ILE A 135 13.80 -5.16 -27.60
CA ILE A 135 12.35 -5.02 -27.79
C ILE A 135 11.84 -5.83 -28.99
N SER A 136 12.56 -5.79 -30.13
CA SER A 136 12.15 -6.50 -31.34
C SER A 136 12.11 -8.02 -31.15
N ALA A 137 13.17 -8.61 -30.60
CA ALA A 137 13.23 -10.06 -30.36
C ALA A 137 12.18 -10.51 -29.33
N ARG A 138 11.97 -9.73 -28.26
CA ARG A 138 10.92 -10.03 -27.27
C ARG A 138 9.52 -9.95 -27.86
N ARG A 139 9.24 -8.95 -28.69
CA ARG A 139 7.95 -8.83 -29.41
C ARG A 139 7.69 -10.04 -30.31
N GLU A 140 8.71 -10.49 -31.03
CA GLU A 140 8.60 -11.64 -31.91
C GLU A 140 8.24 -12.91 -31.12
N LEU A 141 8.96 -13.19 -30.03
CA LEU A 141 8.66 -14.35 -29.18
C LEU A 141 7.28 -14.25 -28.51
N VAL A 142 6.92 -13.08 -27.96
CA VAL A 142 5.59 -12.88 -27.36
C VAL A 142 4.49 -13.05 -28.41
N GLY A 143 4.71 -12.60 -29.64
CA GLY A 143 3.79 -12.84 -30.76
C GLY A 143 3.60 -14.33 -31.02
N ALA A 144 4.70 -15.09 -31.14
CA ALA A 144 4.64 -16.54 -31.34
C ALA A 144 4.00 -17.30 -30.18
N LEU A 145 4.23 -16.84 -28.94
CA LEU A 145 3.58 -17.40 -27.76
C LEU A 145 2.08 -17.09 -27.73
N LEU A 146 1.63 -15.95 -28.24
CA LEU A 146 0.20 -15.62 -28.37
C LEU A 146 -0.45 -16.32 -29.56
N GLY A 147 0.35 -16.78 -30.53
CA GLY A 147 -0.05 -17.53 -31.71
C GLY A 147 0.18 -16.78 -33.03
N ASP A 148 0.22 -17.50 -34.14
CA ASP A 148 0.47 -16.93 -35.49
C ASP A 148 -0.77 -16.22 -36.07
N THR A 149 -1.19 -15.11 -35.45
CA THR A 149 -2.29 -14.26 -35.95
C THR A 149 -1.89 -12.78 -35.98
N ALA A 150 -2.46 -12.00 -36.90
CA ALA A 150 -2.19 -10.56 -36.97
C ALA A 150 -2.54 -9.82 -35.67
N VAL A 151 -3.61 -10.26 -34.98
CA VAL A 151 -4.06 -9.72 -33.70
C VAL A 151 -3.08 -10.04 -32.57
N ALA A 152 -2.50 -11.26 -32.56
CA ALA A 152 -1.45 -11.64 -31.62
C ALA A 152 -0.18 -10.79 -31.82
N THR A 153 0.25 -10.57 -33.07
CA THR A 153 1.38 -9.68 -33.38
C THR A 153 1.13 -8.25 -32.91
N ALA A 154 -0.10 -7.73 -33.14
CA ALA A 154 -0.49 -6.41 -32.67
C ALA A 154 -0.51 -6.31 -31.13
N ALA A 155 -1.01 -7.34 -30.44
CA ALA A 155 -0.99 -7.41 -28.98
C ALA A 155 0.44 -7.47 -28.44
N ALA A 156 1.32 -8.27 -29.03
CA ALA A 156 2.73 -8.34 -28.65
C ALA A 156 3.43 -6.98 -28.76
N ALA A 157 3.12 -6.20 -29.81
CA ALA A 157 3.66 -4.85 -29.98
C ALA A 157 3.23 -3.87 -28.86
N VAL A 158 2.02 -4.06 -28.31
CA VAL A 158 1.47 -3.29 -27.18
C VAL A 158 2.08 -3.75 -25.85
N LEU A 159 2.14 -5.06 -25.63
CA LEU A 159 2.60 -5.67 -24.38
C LEU A 159 4.10 -5.44 -24.14
N VAL A 160 4.89 -5.50 -25.21
CA VAL A 160 6.33 -5.26 -25.18
C VAL A 160 6.58 -3.95 -25.91
N GLN A 161 6.64 -2.83 -25.21
CA GLN A 161 6.86 -1.52 -25.82
C GLN A 161 7.96 -0.74 -25.11
N PRO A 162 8.64 0.20 -25.81
CA PRO A 162 9.58 1.09 -25.14
C PRO A 162 8.85 1.93 -24.09
N GLY A 163 9.53 2.24 -22.99
CA GLY A 163 8.99 3.14 -21.96
C GLY A 163 8.14 2.47 -20.88
N MET A 164 7.99 1.15 -20.89
CA MET A 164 7.32 0.42 -19.80
C MET A 164 7.95 0.75 -18.44
N ARG A 165 7.11 1.00 -17.43
CA ARG A 165 7.55 1.45 -16.09
C ARG A 165 7.34 0.41 -14.99
N GLN A 166 6.86 -0.77 -15.34
CA GLN A 166 6.70 -1.90 -14.42
C GLN A 166 6.88 -3.21 -15.17
N PRO A 167 7.29 -4.30 -14.50
CA PRO A 167 7.31 -5.63 -15.11
C PRO A 167 5.93 -6.04 -15.62
N MET A 168 5.89 -6.77 -16.73
CA MET A 168 4.66 -7.31 -17.30
C MET A 168 4.67 -8.83 -17.15
N ALA A 169 3.82 -9.37 -16.27
CA ALA A 169 3.65 -10.81 -16.11
C ALA A 169 2.47 -11.26 -16.98
N LEU A 170 2.75 -11.99 -18.06
CA LEU A 170 1.77 -12.49 -19.01
C LEU A 170 1.47 -13.96 -18.73
N GLU A 171 0.25 -14.23 -18.27
CA GLU A 171 -0.28 -15.57 -18.06
C GLU A 171 -1.00 -16.04 -19.33
N LEU A 172 -0.30 -16.78 -20.17
CA LEU A 172 -0.76 -17.20 -21.49
C LEU A 172 -1.50 -18.53 -21.40
N ARG A 173 -2.72 -18.58 -21.92
CA ARG A 173 -3.59 -19.77 -21.89
C ARG A 173 -4.12 -20.10 -23.28
N CYS A 174 -3.94 -21.35 -23.70
CA CYS A 174 -4.56 -21.85 -24.91
C CYS A 174 -6.06 -22.06 -24.67
N SER A 175 -6.91 -21.29 -25.35
CA SER A 175 -8.36 -21.52 -25.34
C SER A 175 -8.75 -22.54 -26.42
N ASN A 176 -9.66 -23.45 -26.09
CA ASN A 176 -10.30 -24.34 -27.07
C ASN A 176 -11.30 -23.64 -27.97
N ALA A 177 -11.69 -22.42 -27.62
CA ALA A 177 -12.49 -21.59 -28.50
C ALA A 177 -11.64 -21.33 -29.74
N GLU A 178 -12.00 -21.94 -30.86
CA GLU A 178 -11.60 -21.46 -32.17
C GLU A 178 -12.12 -20.03 -32.23
N LEU A 179 -11.25 -19.04 -31.95
CA LEU A 179 -11.57 -17.68 -32.35
C LEU A 179 -11.90 -17.80 -33.84
N GLY A 180 -13.15 -17.50 -34.18
CA GLY A 180 -13.60 -17.45 -35.56
C GLY A 180 -12.65 -16.58 -36.38
N SER A 181 -12.72 -16.69 -37.71
CA SER A 181 -11.78 -16.08 -38.66
C SER A 181 -11.14 -14.76 -38.16
N PRO A 182 -9.84 -14.51 -38.36
CA PRO A 182 -9.07 -13.38 -37.79
C PRO A 182 -9.61 -11.95 -38.06
N GLN A 183 -10.73 -11.81 -38.76
CA GLN A 183 -11.49 -10.58 -38.97
C GLN A 183 -12.72 -10.44 -38.04
N ALA A 184 -12.91 -11.35 -37.07
CA ALA A 184 -14.04 -11.27 -36.15
C ALA A 184 -13.93 -10.04 -35.22
N PRO A 185 -15.01 -9.28 -35.01
CA PRO A 185 -15.02 -8.09 -34.13
C PRO A 185 -14.59 -8.39 -32.68
N GLU A 186 -14.70 -9.65 -32.25
CA GLU A 186 -14.24 -10.13 -30.95
C GLU A 186 -12.72 -10.02 -30.76
N ALA A 187 -11.94 -10.23 -31.83
CA ALA A 187 -10.48 -10.18 -31.76
C ALA A 187 -9.97 -8.75 -31.58
N GLU A 188 -10.61 -7.77 -32.23
CA GLU A 188 -10.30 -6.36 -32.04
C GLU A 188 -10.75 -5.86 -30.66
N TYR A 189 -11.90 -6.33 -30.16
CA TYR A 189 -12.34 -6.04 -28.79
C TYR A 189 -11.34 -6.58 -27.75
N TRP A 190 -10.87 -7.80 -27.94
CA TRP A 190 -9.81 -8.39 -27.11
C TRP A 190 -8.53 -7.56 -27.14
N LEU A 191 -8.05 -7.17 -28.33
CA LEU A 191 -6.88 -6.32 -28.49
C LEU A 191 -7.06 -4.95 -27.82
N GLN A 192 -8.25 -4.37 -27.91
CA GLN A 192 -8.56 -3.11 -27.24
C GLN A 192 -8.53 -3.28 -25.70
N GLY A 193 -9.00 -4.43 -25.18
CA GLY A 193 -8.85 -4.79 -23.78
C GLY A 193 -7.38 -4.85 -23.35
N VAL A 194 -6.52 -5.49 -24.16
CA VAL A 194 -5.07 -5.53 -23.92
C VAL A 194 -4.45 -4.13 -23.91
N ARG A 195 -4.83 -3.26 -24.86
CA ARG A 195 -4.39 -1.85 -24.90
C ARG A 195 -4.78 -1.11 -23.61
N ASN A 196 -6.05 -1.20 -23.22
CA ASN A 196 -6.56 -0.51 -22.03
C ASN A 196 -5.87 -1.01 -20.75
N ALA A 197 -5.64 -2.31 -20.61
CA ALA A 197 -4.93 -2.86 -19.46
C ALA A 197 -3.46 -2.41 -19.42
N THR A 198 -2.78 -2.42 -20.57
CA THR A 198 -1.36 -2.07 -20.69
C THR A 198 -1.09 -0.58 -20.47
N GLN A 199 -2.05 0.31 -20.75
CA GLN A 199 -1.91 1.75 -20.48
C GLN A 199 -1.55 2.05 -19.02
N GLN A 200 -1.95 1.19 -18.07
CA GLN A 200 -1.59 1.34 -16.65
C GLN A 200 -0.08 1.18 -16.40
N ALA A 201 0.63 0.46 -17.25
CA ALA A 201 2.08 0.21 -17.18
C ALA A 201 2.94 1.31 -17.79
N LEU A 202 2.34 2.20 -18.58
CA LEU A 202 2.99 3.37 -19.19
C LEU A 202 2.98 4.62 -18.29
N GLY A 203 2.48 4.51 -17.05
CA GLY A 203 2.37 5.64 -16.12
C GLY A 203 3.71 6.31 -15.78
N HIS A 204 3.68 7.47 -15.14
CA HIS A 204 4.89 8.27 -14.89
C HIS A 204 5.87 7.68 -13.86
N ARG A 205 5.41 6.79 -12.98
CA ARG A 205 6.21 6.26 -11.85
C ARG A 205 6.60 4.80 -12.10
N LEU A 206 7.88 4.51 -11.91
CA LEU A 206 8.38 3.13 -11.87
C LEU A 206 7.73 2.35 -10.71
N LYS A 207 7.18 1.16 -10.97
CA LYS A 207 6.59 0.26 -9.96
C LYS A 207 7.31 -1.09 -9.96
N LEU A 208 7.61 -1.61 -8.76
CA LEU A 208 8.32 -2.88 -8.59
C LEU A 208 7.42 -4.09 -8.81
N ASP A 209 6.14 -3.96 -8.49
CA ASP A 209 5.17 -5.04 -8.64
C ASP A 209 4.79 -5.20 -10.12
N ALA A 210 4.73 -6.45 -10.57
CA ALA A 210 4.39 -6.77 -11.94
C ALA A 210 2.92 -6.50 -12.22
N LEU A 211 2.61 -5.94 -13.40
CA LEU A 211 1.26 -5.97 -13.94
C LEU A 211 0.99 -7.35 -14.51
N ARG A 212 0.16 -8.11 -13.81
CA ARG A 212 -0.23 -9.46 -14.19
C ARG A 212 -1.44 -9.41 -15.11
N LEU A 213 -1.29 -9.94 -16.33
CA LEU A 213 -2.32 -10.03 -17.35
C LEU A 213 -2.56 -11.48 -17.73
N ARG A 214 -3.80 -11.94 -17.62
CA ARG A 214 -4.22 -13.26 -18.09
C ARG A 214 -4.77 -13.16 -19.51
N LEU A 215 -4.08 -13.76 -20.46
CA LEU A 215 -4.39 -13.70 -21.88
C LEU A 215 -4.78 -15.09 -22.37
N SER A 216 -5.94 -15.18 -23.02
CA SER A 216 -6.44 -16.42 -23.60
C SER A 216 -6.72 -16.21 -25.07
N ALA A 217 -6.11 -17.03 -25.93
CA ALA A 217 -6.32 -16.99 -27.37
C ALA A 217 -6.13 -18.39 -27.99
N ALA A 218 -6.70 -18.59 -29.17
CA ALA A 218 -6.56 -19.82 -29.94
C ALA A 218 -5.10 -19.99 -30.41
N GLY A 219 -4.47 -21.10 -30.09
CA GLY A 219 -3.06 -21.35 -30.45
C GLY A 219 -2.06 -20.61 -29.55
N CYS A 220 -2.53 -19.97 -28.47
CA CYS A 220 -1.66 -19.42 -27.44
C CYS A 220 -0.88 -20.54 -26.73
N ALA A 221 0.29 -20.22 -26.21
CA ALA A 221 1.06 -21.09 -25.34
C ALA A 221 0.40 -21.18 -23.96
N ASN A 222 0.64 -22.27 -23.23
CA ASN A 222 0.31 -22.45 -21.83
C ASN A 222 1.55 -22.17 -20.99
N LEU A 223 1.88 -20.89 -20.84
CA LEU A 223 3.12 -20.44 -20.20
C LEU A 223 2.94 -19.11 -19.47
N ASP A 224 3.71 -18.90 -18.39
CA ASP A 224 3.79 -17.61 -17.71
C ASP A 224 5.14 -16.95 -18.03
N VAL A 225 5.10 -15.82 -18.73
CA VAL A 225 6.30 -15.06 -19.12
C VAL A 225 6.31 -13.67 -18.49
N VAL A 226 7.49 -13.18 -18.15
CA VAL A 226 7.68 -11.85 -17.57
C VAL A 226 8.59 -11.03 -18.48
N ASP A 227 8.06 -9.92 -18.95
CA ASP A 227 8.82 -8.88 -19.66
C ASP A 227 9.27 -7.81 -18.66
N LEU A 228 10.57 -7.48 -18.67
CA LEU A 228 11.16 -6.50 -17.78
C LEU A 228 11.41 -5.17 -18.50
N PRO A 229 11.19 -4.01 -17.83
CA PRO A 229 11.55 -2.72 -18.38
C PRO A 229 13.04 -2.63 -18.80
N GLU A 230 13.26 -2.11 -20.00
CA GLU A 230 14.60 -1.81 -20.51
C GLU A 230 15.14 -0.47 -20.02
N LYS A 231 16.47 -0.29 -20.19
CA LYS A 231 17.13 1.01 -20.00
C LYS A 231 16.68 1.95 -21.14
N CYS A 232 15.99 3.04 -20.82
CA CYS A 232 15.50 3.99 -21.83
C CYS A 232 16.57 4.93 -22.42
N SER A 233 17.86 4.83 -22.08
CA SER A 233 18.90 5.68 -22.66
C SER A 233 20.29 5.07 -22.53
N VAL A 234 21.13 5.27 -23.53
CA VAL A 234 22.54 4.87 -23.58
C VAL A 234 23.43 5.77 -22.71
N LEU A 235 22.92 6.95 -22.31
CA LEU A 235 23.72 8.01 -21.67
C LEU A 235 23.28 8.36 -20.23
N ALA A 236 22.22 7.74 -19.71
CA ALA A 236 21.75 8.00 -18.35
C ALA A 236 21.99 6.79 -17.45
N ASP A 237 22.42 7.04 -16.21
CA ASP A 237 22.53 6.01 -15.18
C ASP A 237 21.22 5.24 -15.06
N VAL A 238 21.35 3.92 -14.91
CA VAL A 238 20.19 3.05 -14.70
C VAL A 238 19.52 3.50 -13.41
N PRO A 239 18.23 3.88 -13.43
CA PRO A 239 17.51 4.15 -12.20
C PRO A 239 17.68 2.96 -11.26
N LEU A 240 18.11 3.21 -10.01
CA LEU A 240 18.36 2.15 -9.01
C LEU A 240 17.19 1.16 -8.92
N LYS A 241 15.97 1.66 -9.13
CA LYS A 241 14.74 0.88 -9.14
C LYS A 241 14.63 -0.14 -10.28
N ILE A 242 15.19 0.12 -11.46
CA ILE A 242 15.24 -0.86 -12.57
C ILE A 242 16.24 -1.97 -12.23
N GLU A 243 17.38 -1.63 -11.63
CA GLU A 243 18.34 -2.65 -11.18
C GLU A 243 17.74 -3.47 -10.04
N GLU A 244 16.99 -2.87 -9.12
CA GLU A 244 16.23 -3.59 -8.09
C GLU A 244 15.23 -4.60 -8.69
N MET A 245 14.46 -4.21 -9.71
CA MET A 245 13.57 -5.14 -10.43
C MET A 245 14.35 -6.31 -11.04
N ARG A 246 15.49 -6.03 -11.68
CA ARG A 246 16.36 -7.06 -12.27
C ARG A 246 16.91 -8.00 -11.22
N MET A 247 17.41 -7.47 -10.10
CA MET A 247 17.91 -8.28 -9.00
C MET A 247 16.83 -9.19 -8.43
N ARG A 248 15.58 -8.71 -8.30
CA ARG A 248 14.45 -9.52 -7.83
C ARG A 248 14.12 -10.67 -8.80
N HIS A 249 13.94 -10.38 -10.09
CA HIS A 249 13.51 -11.41 -11.05
C HIS A 249 14.66 -12.31 -11.52
N LEU A 250 15.83 -11.75 -11.84
CA LEU A 250 16.98 -12.51 -12.36
C LEU A 250 17.76 -13.21 -11.24
N GLY A 251 17.79 -12.61 -10.04
CA GLY A 251 18.46 -13.19 -8.88
C GLY A 251 17.76 -14.42 -8.32
N SER A 252 16.45 -14.55 -8.53
CA SER A 252 15.71 -15.73 -8.11
C SER A 252 16.21 -16.97 -8.85
N SER A 253 16.69 -17.95 -8.09
CA SER A 253 17.08 -19.23 -8.66
C SER A 253 15.92 -19.97 -9.29
N SER A 254 14.69 -19.68 -8.86
CA SER A 254 13.45 -20.32 -9.31
C SER A 254 13.03 -19.97 -10.74
N ASN A 255 13.53 -18.86 -11.28
CA ASN A 255 13.10 -18.38 -12.59
C ASN A 255 13.90 -19.00 -13.74
N LEU A 256 13.23 -19.25 -14.86
CA LEU A 256 13.85 -19.63 -16.12
C LEU A 256 14.24 -18.35 -16.87
N LEU A 257 15.50 -18.23 -17.27
CA LEU A 257 15.98 -17.08 -18.05
C LEU A 257 15.88 -17.42 -19.54
N VAL A 258 15.26 -16.56 -20.34
CA VAL A 258 15.12 -16.75 -21.79
C VAL A 258 15.92 -15.68 -22.51
N CYS A 259 17.08 -16.06 -23.05
CA CYS A 259 17.98 -15.16 -23.76
C CYS A 259 17.70 -15.24 -25.26
N LEU A 260 17.28 -14.12 -25.86
CA LEU A 260 16.86 -14.04 -27.27
C LEU A 260 17.96 -13.54 -28.20
N GLU A 261 18.92 -12.80 -27.64
CA GLU A 261 19.98 -12.14 -28.40
C GLU A 261 21.35 -12.33 -27.74
N ARG A 262 22.40 -12.07 -28.50
CA ARG A 262 23.79 -12.07 -28.03
C ARG A 262 24.21 -10.75 -27.41
N GLY A 263 25.39 -10.75 -26.82
CA GLY A 263 26.01 -9.56 -26.26
C GLY A 263 25.43 -9.24 -24.87
N PRO A 264 24.99 -7.99 -24.60
CA PRO A 264 24.61 -7.58 -23.25
C PRO A 264 23.52 -8.44 -22.58
N PRO A 265 22.46 -8.91 -23.27
CA PRO A 265 21.47 -9.81 -22.66
C PRO A 265 22.07 -11.14 -22.20
N LEU A 266 22.97 -11.74 -22.97
CA LEU A 266 23.63 -13.01 -22.63
C LEU A 266 24.66 -12.82 -21.50
N GLU A 267 25.40 -11.73 -21.52
CA GLU A 267 26.30 -11.35 -20.41
C GLU A 267 25.52 -11.16 -19.10
N LEU A 268 24.34 -10.54 -19.19
CA LEU A 268 23.44 -10.40 -18.06
C LEU A 268 22.97 -11.77 -17.55
N CYS A 269 22.59 -12.70 -18.45
CA CYS A 269 22.26 -14.07 -18.05
C CYS A 269 23.43 -14.73 -17.32
N ARG A 270 24.65 -14.67 -17.85
CA ARG A 270 25.86 -15.25 -17.24
C ARG A 270 26.18 -14.65 -15.87
N ARG A 271 25.81 -13.39 -15.61
CA ARG A 271 25.97 -12.78 -14.28
C ARG A 271 25.11 -13.46 -13.22
N PHE A 272 23.90 -13.90 -13.56
CA PHE A 272 22.95 -14.52 -12.62
C PHE A 272 22.89 -16.05 -12.70
N ASP A 273 23.36 -16.61 -13.81
CA ASP A 273 23.46 -18.04 -14.09
C ASP A 273 24.77 -18.32 -14.87
N PRO A 274 25.93 -18.31 -14.20
CA PRO A 274 27.24 -18.47 -14.86
C PRO A 274 27.39 -19.76 -15.65
N GLN A 275 26.67 -20.80 -15.25
CA GLN A 275 26.69 -22.12 -15.89
C GLN A 275 25.54 -22.31 -16.90
N LEU A 276 24.69 -21.29 -17.08
CA LEU A 276 23.53 -21.31 -17.98
C LEU A 276 22.58 -22.51 -17.73
N ARG A 277 22.50 -23.02 -16.49
CA ARG A 277 21.68 -24.21 -16.17
C ARG A 277 20.19 -23.93 -16.26
N ARG A 278 19.78 -22.72 -15.89
CA ARG A 278 18.40 -22.23 -15.94
C ARG A 278 18.19 -21.21 -17.05
N THR A 279 19.11 -21.13 -18.01
CA THR A 279 19.03 -20.21 -19.15
C THR A 279 18.76 -20.98 -20.44
N VAL A 280 17.72 -20.58 -21.17
CA VAL A 280 17.39 -21.08 -22.50
C VAL A 280 17.82 -20.05 -23.54
N LEU A 281 18.58 -20.49 -24.54
CA LEU A 281 18.98 -19.66 -25.66
C LEU A 281 18.01 -19.87 -26.82
N VAL A 282 17.38 -18.80 -27.27
CA VAL A 282 16.36 -18.82 -28.34
C VAL A 282 16.74 -17.79 -29.42
N GLY A 283 16.34 -18.02 -30.68
CA GLY A 283 16.53 -17.08 -31.77
C GLY A 283 18.01 -16.76 -32.04
N ALA A 284 18.36 -15.48 -32.11
CA ALA A 284 19.73 -15.06 -32.41
C ALA A 284 20.76 -15.45 -31.34
N ALA A 285 20.32 -15.79 -30.12
CA ALA A 285 21.21 -16.31 -29.09
C ALA A 285 21.70 -17.74 -29.37
N SER A 286 20.89 -18.58 -30.02
CA SER A 286 21.21 -19.99 -30.27
C SER A 286 22.16 -20.20 -31.45
N SER A 287 22.21 -19.25 -32.39
CA SER A 287 22.92 -19.36 -33.68
C SER A 287 24.44 -19.23 -33.57
N ASN A 288 25.18 -20.23 -33.04
CA ASN A 288 26.67 -20.38 -32.94
C ASN A 288 27.22 -20.62 -31.52
N VAL A 289 26.53 -21.33 -30.63
CA VAL A 289 27.26 -21.95 -29.50
C VAL A 289 27.94 -23.21 -30.05
N SER A 290 29.14 -23.05 -30.59
CA SER A 290 30.03 -24.14 -31.02
C SER A 290 30.57 -24.89 -29.79
N LEU A 291 29.69 -25.58 -29.06
CA LEU A 291 30.10 -26.69 -28.20
C LEU A 291 30.28 -27.87 -29.14
N GLY A 292 31.52 -28.34 -29.34
CA GLY A 292 31.92 -29.29 -30.38
C GLY A 292 31.21 -30.65 -30.35
N GLY A 293 30.00 -30.70 -30.89
CA GLY A 293 29.24 -31.90 -31.25
C GLY A 293 28.36 -31.60 -32.46
N ASP A 294 28.38 -32.49 -33.45
CA ASP A 294 27.86 -32.32 -34.81
C ASP A 294 26.32 -32.20 -34.97
N ASP A 295 25.55 -32.00 -33.89
CA ASP A 295 24.10 -31.80 -33.97
C ASP A 295 23.73 -30.32 -34.01
N SER A 296 24.12 -29.64 -35.09
CA SER A 296 23.72 -28.26 -35.33
C SER A 296 22.24 -28.17 -35.72
N VAL A 297 21.37 -27.86 -34.76
CA VAL A 297 20.01 -27.39 -35.06
C VAL A 297 20.14 -26.07 -35.84
N PRO A 298 19.53 -25.93 -37.03
CA PRO A 298 19.73 -24.77 -37.88
C PRO A 298 19.23 -23.49 -37.19
N ALA A 299 20.04 -22.43 -37.30
CA ALA A 299 19.79 -21.07 -36.81
C ALA A 299 18.50 -20.39 -37.35
N SER A 300 17.71 -21.11 -38.16
CA SER A 300 16.47 -20.64 -38.79
C SER A 300 15.22 -20.81 -37.92
N ILE A 301 15.31 -21.37 -36.70
CA ILE A 301 14.23 -21.28 -35.71
C ILE A 301 14.35 -19.91 -35.02
N LEU A 302 13.98 -18.88 -35.77
CA LEU A 302 13.64 -17.55 -35.27
C LEU A 302 12.52 -17.69 -34.23
N CYS A 303 12.22 -16.65 -33.44
CA CYS A 303 11.37 -16.69 -32.24
C CYS A 303 9.88 -17.04 -32.49
N GLY A 304 9.59 -18.04 -33.33
CA GLY A 304 8.30 -18.51 -33.77
C GLY A 304 7.77 -19.69 -32.96
N THR A 305 6.79 -20.40 -33.53
CA THR A 305 6.00 -21.42 -32.84
C THR A 305 6.84 -22.58 -32.26
N ASP A 306 7.91 -23.00 -32.93
CA ASP A 306 8.79 -24.07 -32.42
C ASP A 306 9.59 -23.62 -31.18
N ALA A 307 10.02 -22.35 -31.15
CA ALA A 307 10.68 -21.76 -29.99
C ALA A 307 9.72 -21.68 -28.78
N ALA A 308 8.45 -21.32 -29.03
CA ALA A 308 7.41 -21.34 -28.01
C ALA A 308 7.21 -22.75 -27.41
N LEU A 309 7.13 -23.78 -28.26
CA LEU A 309 6.97 -25.18 -27.83
C LEU A 309 8.18 -25.66 -27.00
N CYS A 310 9.39 -25.39 -27.48
CA CYS A 310 10.63 -25.70 -26.76
C CYS A 310 10.67 -25.03 -25.37
N LEU A 311 10.19 -23.78 -25.28
CA LEU A 311 10.12 -23.05 -24.02
C LEU A 311 9.10 -23.65 -23.05
N GLU A 312 7.92 -24.06 -23.54
CA GLU A 312 6.92 -24.77 -22.72
C GLU A 312 7.48 -26.08 -22.14
N GLU A 313 8.14 -26.88 -22.97
CA GLU A 313 8.74 -28.15 -22.56
C GLU A 313 9.83 -27.91 -21.51
N ARG A 314 10.75 -26.97 -21.77
CA ARG A 314 11.84 -26.66 -20.84
C ARG A 314 11.34 -26.06 -19.53
N PHE A 315 10.30 -25.23 -19.57
CA PHE A 315 9.66 -24.73 -18.36
C PHE A 315 8.99 -25.86 -17.57
N ALA A 316 8.35 -26.81 -18.25
CA ALA A 316 7.74 -27.96 -17.59
C ALA A 316 8.78 -28.87 -16.93
N GLU A 317 9.94 -29.08 -17.56
CA GLU A 317 11.08 -29.78 -16.94
C GLU A 317 11.56 -29.06 -15.68
N LEU A 318 11.78 -27.75 -15.75
CA LEU A 318 12.21 -26.94 -14.60
C LEU A 318 11.22 -27.04 -13.43
N CYS A 319 9.92 -26.98 -13.74
CA CYS A 319 8.87 -27.14 -12.74
C CYS A 319 8.91 -28.54 -12.09
N LYS A 320 9.12 -29.60 -12.88
CA LYS A 320 9.28 -30.98 -12.36
C LYS A 320 10.50 -31.12 -11.46
N GLU A 321 11.65 -30.58 -11.86
CA GLU A 321 12.89 -30.61 -11.07
C GLU A 321 12.70 -29.94 -9.70
N ARG A 322 11.92 -28.86 -9.66
CA ARG A 322 11.67 -28.07 -8.45
C ARG A 322 10.42 -28.51 -7.71
N ALA A 323 9.73 -29.52 -8.23
CA ALA A 323 8.40 -29.88 -7.78
C ALA A 323 8.36 -30.34 -6.31
N SER A 324 9.45 -30.86 -5.79
CA SER A 324 9.52 -31.31 -4.39
C SER A 324 9.61 -30.13 -3.41
N GLN A 325 10.31 -29.06 -3.78
CA GLN A 325 10.67 -27.96 -2.86
C GLN A 325 9.46 -27.10 -2.50
N TRP A 326 8.72 -26.66 -3.51
CA TRP A 326 7.49 -25.89 -3.35
C TRP A 326 6.31 -26.71 -2.79
N LEU A 327 6.15 -28.01 -3.10
CA LEU A 327 5.13 -28.89 -2.52
C LEU A 327 5.39 -29.06 -1.02
N THR A 328 6.64 -29.34 -0.63
CA THR A 328 7.02 -29.39 0.80
C THR A 328 6.72 -28.07 1.50
N SER A 329 6.88 -26.94 0.81
CA SER A 329 6.59 -25.62 1.37
C SER A 329 5.07 -25.36 1.47
N LEU A 330 4.28 -25.83 0.49
CA LEU A 330 2.82 -25.80 0.50
C LEU A 330 2.27 -26.68 1.62
N ASP A 331 2.79 -27.89 1.82
CA ASP A 331 2.38 -28.79 2.92
C ASP A 331 2.64 -28.15 4.29
N ARG A 332 3.78 -27.46 4.44
CA ARG A 332 4.10 -26.71 5.67
C ARG A 332 3.14 -25.55 5.89
N LEU A 333 2.79 -24.83 4.83
CA LEU A 333 1.80 -23.76 4.89
C LEU A 333 0.42 -24.31 5.26
N GLU A 334 -0.01 -25.41 4.66
CA GLU A 334 -1.26 -26.08 4.96
C GLU A 334 -1.32 -26.53 6.43
N MET A 335 -0.25 -27.15 6.94
CA MET A 335 -0.17 -27.53 8.36
C MET A 335 -0.30 -26.32 9.29
N ARG A 336 0.37 -25.20 8.97
CA ARG A 336 0.27 -23.95 9.76
C ARG A 336 -1.13 -23.37 9.72
N LEU A 337 -1.73 -23.26 8.52
CA LEU A 337 -3.09 -22.75 8.35
C LEU A 337 -4.13 -23.65 9.04
N SER A 338 -3.97 -24.96 8.95
CA SER A 338 -4.84 -25.93 9.62
C SER A 338 -4.75 -25.84 11.14
N LYS A 339 -3.53 -25.66 11.68
CA LYS A 339 -3.30 -25.43 13.11
C LYS A 339 -3.97 -24.12 13.56
N SER A 340 -3.69 -23.02 12.88
CA SER A 340 -4.28 -21.71 13.20
C SER A 340 -5.81 -21.73 13.10
N SER A 341 -6.37 -22.37 12.07
CA SER A 341 -7.81 -22.53 11.91
C SER A 341 -8.43 -23.33 13.06
N ARG A 342 -7.77 -24.40 13.52
CA ARG A 342 -8.22 -25.18 14.68
C ARG A 342 -8.19 -24.35 15.95
N GLU A 343 -7.09 -23.65 16.21
CA GLU A 343 -6.94 -22.77 17.37
C GLU A 343 -8.01 -21.66 17.38
N ALA A 344 -8.26 -21.03 16.22
CA ALA A 344 -9.31 -20.03 16.07
C ALA A 344 -10.71 -20.59 16.35
N ARG A 345 -11.02 -21.81 15.85
CA ARG A 345 -12.29 -22.49 16.14
C ARG A 345 -12.42 -22.86 17.62
N GLU A 346 -11.35 -23.35 18.23
CA GLU A 346 -11.34 -23.64 19.67
C GLU A 346 -11.56 -22.38 20.51
N MET A 347 -10.92 -21.26 20.16
CA MET A 347 -11.16 -19.98 20.81
C MET A 347 -12.60 -19.50 20.61
N ALA A 348 -13.13 -19.60 19.40
CA ALA A 348 -14.52 -19.24 19.11
C ALA A 348 -15.54 -20.11 19.87
N HIS A 349 -15.20 -21.37 20.17
CA HIS A 349 -16.03 -22.26 20.99
C HIS A 349 -15.87 -22.04 22.49
N LYS A 350 -14.65 -21.72 22.95
CA LYS A 350 -14.35 -21.46 24.37
C LYS A 350 -14.91 -20.11 24.82
N GLU A 351 -14.85 -19.09 23.97
CA GLU A 351 -15.34 -17.76 24.31
C GLU A 351 -16.83 -17.64 24.00
N SER A 352 -17.66 -17.74 25.05
CA SER A 352 -19.07 -17.40 24.91
C SER A 352 -19.22 -15.91 24.60
N ALA A 353 -20.21 -15.54 23.78
CA ALA A 353 -20.51 -14.14 23.47
C ALA A 353 -20.73 -13.29 24.76
N LEU A 354 -21.25 -13.92 25.82
CA LEU A 354 -21.41 -13.29 27.14
C LEU A 354 -20.07 -13.00 27.82
N GLU A 355 -19.10 -13.90 27.72
CA GLU A 355 -17.76 -13.70 28.29
C GLU A 355 -17.00 -12.59 27.56
N MET A 356 -17.06 -12.56 26.22
CA MET A 356 -16.51 -11.44 25.43
C MET A 356 -17.15 -10.11 25.80
N LEU A 357 -18.49 -10.06 25.93
CA LEU A 357 -19.19 -8.85 26.38
C LEU A 357 -18.80 -8.45 27.81
N SER A 358 -18.57 -9.42 28.71
CA SER A 358 -18.11 -9.17 30.07
C SER A 358 -16.69 -8.57 30.08
N LYS A 359 -15.75 -9.15 29.31
CA LYS A 359 -14.39 -8.62 29.14
C LYS A 359 -14.40 -7.22 28.54
N ALA A 360 -15.19 -6.98 27.49
CA ALA A 360 -15.33 -5.67 26.87
C ALA A 360 -15.91 -4.62 27.84
N ARG A 361 -16.94 -4.98 28.63
CA ARG A 361 -17.48 -4.10 29.68
C ARG A 361 -16.44 -3.81 30.75
N SER A 362 -15.71 -4.82 31.23
CA SER A 362 -14.65 -4.65 32.23
C SER A 362 -13.55 -3.71 31.73
N ALA A 363 -13.09 -3.89 30.49
CA ALA A 363 -12.14 -2.99 29.86
C ALA A 363 -12.70 -1.56 29.72
N GLY A 364 -13.96 -1.42 29.31
CA GLY A 364 -14.65 -0.14 29.24
C GLY A 364 -14.77 0.56 30.59
N PHE A 365 -15.08 -0.17 31.66
CA PHE A 365 -15.09 0.35 33.03
C PHE A 365 -13.70 0.78 33.50
N SER A 366 -12.67 -0.03 33.21
CA SER A 366 -11.29 0.30 33.55
C SER A 366 -10.82 1.56 32.82
N PHE A 367 -11.09 1.66 31.52
CA PHE A 367 -10.80 2.84 30.72
C PHE A 367 -11.57 4.06 31.24
N GLY A 368 -12.87 3.91 31.52
CA GLY A 368 -13.69 4.98 32.07
C GLY A 368 -13.18 5.51 33.41
N ARG A 369 -12.70 4.62 34.29
CA ARG A 369 -12.07 5.02 35.57
C ARG A 369 -10.75 5.76 35.35
N ALA A 370 -9.87 5.24 34.50
CA ALA A 370 -8.61 5.92 34.17
C ALA A 370 -8.86 7.30 33.54
N LEU A 371 -9.84 7.40 32.63
CA LEU A 371 -10.24 8.67 32.03
C LEU A 371 -10.84 9.63 33.07
N GLN A 372 -11.62 9.11 34.01
CA GLN A 372 -12.16 9.90 35.11
C GLN A 372 -11.03 10.45 35.99
N GLU A 373 -9.95 9.70 36.25
CA GLU A 373 -8.78 10.18 36.97
C GLU A 373 -8.04 11.29 36.20
N VAL A 374 -8.01 11.24 34.86
CA VAL A 374 -7.45 12.31 34.02
C VAL A 374 -8.35 13.55 34.03
N ILE A 375 -9.66 13.37 33.90
CA ILE A 375 -10.65 14.47 33.90
C ILE A 375 -10.75 15.13 35.27
N GLN A 376 -10.70 14.35 36.35
CA GLN A 376 -10.79 14.90 37.70
C GLN A 376 -9.45 15.45 38.18
N GLY A 377 -8.35 15.13 37.50
CA GLY A 377 -6.98 15.31 38.00
C GLY A 377 -6.67 14.20 39.01
N THR A 378 -5.57 13.48 38.84
CA THR A 378 -5.19 12.41 39.78
C THR A 378 -4.43 13.04 40.95
N PRO A 379 -4.95 13.00 42.19
CA PRO A 379 -4.20 13.48 43.34
C PRO A 379 -2.88 12.69 43.47
N GLY A 380 -1.74 13.38 43.42
CA GLY A 380 -0.40 12.78 43.55
C GLY A 380 0.33 12.47 42.23
N CYS A 381 -0.26 12.72 41.06
CA CYS A 381 0.49 12.70 39.81
C CYS A 381 1.20 14.05 39.61
N ASN A 382 2.47 14.12 39.99
CA ASN A 382 3.28 15.36 39.91
C ASN A 382 3.76 15.68 38.48
N ALA A 383 3.55 14.77 37.52
CA ALA A 383 3.97 15.00 36.14
C ALA A 383 3.14 16.12 35.50
N GLY A 384 3.78 17.27 35.25
CA GLY A 384 3.13 18.45 34.66
C GLY A 384 2.08 19.09 35.56
N ALA A 385 2.10 18.80 36.87
CA ALA A 385 1.23 19.48 37.82
C ALA A 385 1.87 20.78 38.26
N LEU A 386 1.12 21.88 38.17
CA LEU A 386 1.58 23.23 38.52
C LEU A 386 0.60 23.85 39.50
N THR A 387 1.09 24.68 40.39
CA THR A 387 0.28 25.61 41.19
C THR A 387 -0.24 26.74 40.30
N LEU A 388 -1.26 27.48 40.76
CA LEU A 388 -1.80 28.60 39.98
C LEU A 388 -0.73 29.68 39.74
N GLU A 389 0.16 29.88 40.70
CA GLU A 389 1.28 30.82 40.59
C GLU A 389 2.26 30.41 39.49
N GLU A 390 2.66 29.15 39.45
CA GLU A 390 3.54 28.62 38.41
C GLU A 390 2.90 28.70 37.02
N GLU A 391 1.60 28.38 36.90
CA GLU A 391 0.86 28.52 35.64
C GLU A 391 0.82 29.97 35.15
N LEU A 392 0.55 30.92 36.04
CA LEU A 392 0.49 32.35 35.71
C LEU A 392 1.87 32.90 35.35
N LEU A 393 2.93 32.48 36.04
CA LEU A 393 4.32 32.82 35.72
C LEU A 393 4.72 32.30 34.33
N ASP A 394 4.40 31.04 34.03
CA ASP A 394 4.65 30.43 32.73
C ASP A 394 3.86 31.13 31.61
N PHE A 395 2.60 31.49 31.89
CA PHE A 395 1.77 32.28 30.97
C PHE A 395 2.36 33.67 30.73
N ALA A 396 2.72 34.41 31.78
CA ALA A 396 3.32 35.73 31.67
C ALA A 396 4.64 35.70 30.88
N SER A 397 5.49 34.71 31.14
CA SER A 397 6.74 34.49 30.39
C SER A 397 6.49 34.19 28.91
N SER A 398 5.47 33.37 28.62
CA SER A 398 5.10 32.99 27.24
C SER A 398 4.46 34.16 26.48
N ALA A 399 3.58 34.92 27.14
CA ALA A 399 2.94 36.11 26.60
C ALA A 399 3.98 37.19 26.29
N ALA A 400 4.92 37.47 27.19
CA ALA A 400 6.00 38.44 26.96
C ALA A 400 6.89 38.09 25.75
N LYS A 401 7.02 36.79 25.43
CA LYS A 401 7.73 36.31 24.23
C LYS A 401 6.85 36.29 22.97
N GLY A 402 5.60 36.74 23.04
CA GLY A 402 4.64 36.73 21.94
C GLY A 402 4.05 35.37 21.58
N HIS A 403 4.17 34.36 22.46
CA HIS A 403 3.71 32.98 22.18
C HIS A 403 2.24 32.74 22.55
N GLY A 404 1.50 33.76 23.00
CA GLY A 404 0.10 33.65 23.44
C GLY A 404 -0.95 33.87 22.34
N GLY A 405 -0.55 34.08 21.09
CA GLY A 405 -1.49 34.37 19.99
C GLY A 405 -2.36 33.18 19.60
N ALA A 406 -3.58 33.44 19.14
CA ALA A 406 -4.54 32.43 18.71
C ALA A 406 -5.16 32.79 17.35
N GLY A 407 -4.78 32.05 16.31
CA GLY A 407 -5.23 32.27 14.94
C GLY A 407 -4.84 33.67 14.41
N ASP A 408 -5.62 34.16 13.43
CA ASP A 408 -5.36 35.46 12.79
C ASP A 408 -5.98 36.64 13.56
N PHE A 409 -6.71 36.39 14.64
CA PHE A 409 -7.56 37.37 15.33
C PHE A 409 -6.98 37.88 16.65
N LEU A 410 -6.07 37.13 17.28
CA LEU A 410 -5.45 37.51 18.55
C LEU A 410 -3.93 37.43 18.38
N LEU A 411 -3.29 38.57 18.10
CA LEU A 411 -1.86 38.62 17.88
C LEU A 411 -1.12 38.44 19.21
N GLY A 412 0.02 37.77 19.18
CA GLY A 412 0.81 37.51 20.39
C GLY A 412 1.26 38.79 21.12
N GLN A 413 1.43 39.91 20.41
CA GLN A 413 1.76 41.22 21.00
C GLN A 413 0.57 41.84 21.75
N ASP A 414 -0.65 41.63 21.26
CA ASP A 414 -1.86 42.11 21.93
C ASP A 414 -2.06 41.36 23.25
N VAL A 415 -1.80 40.04 23.25
CA VAL A 415 -1.83 39.22 24.46
C VAL A 415 -0.76 39.64 25.46
N ALA A 416 0.46 39.93 24.98
CA ALA A 416 1.55 40.41 25.83
C ALA A 416 1.18 41.73 26.54
N SER A 417 0.64 42.69 25.78
CA SER A 417 0.22 43.98 26.31
C SER A 417 -0.93 43.84 27.31
N ALA A 418 -1.98 43.09 26.95
CA ALA A 418 -3.13 42.87 27.81
C ALA A 418 -2.76 42.13 29.11
N ALA A 419 -1.87 41.13 29.06
CA ALA A 419 -1.38 40.44 30.24
C ALA A 419 -0.57 41.37 31.16
N ALA A 420 0.31 42.19 30.58
CA ALA A 420 1.10 43.16 31.34
C ALA A 420 0.21 44.17 32.07
N GLU A 421 -0.77 44.77 31.37
CA GLU A 421 -1.73 45.71 31.95
C GLU A 421 -2.56 45.07 33.07
N ALA A 422 -3.03 43.84 32.86
CA ALA A 422 -3.81 43.12 33.85
C ALA A 422 -3.02 42.88 35.15
N PHE A 423 -1.74 42.52 35.04
CA PHE A 423 -0.89 42.22 36.19
C PHE A 423 -0.29 43.48 36.85
N GLU A 424 -0.11 44.58 36.12
CA GLU A 424 0.43 45.83 36.65
C GLU A 424 -0.42 46.38 37.81
N CYS A 425 -1.74 46.24 37.73
CA CYS A 425 -2.68 46.66 38.77
C CYS A 425 -2.46 45.95 40.13
N PHE A 426 -1.74 44.84 40.13
CA PHE A 426 -1.44 44.04 41.31
C PHE A 426 0.05 44.08 41.68
N GLY A 427 0.86 44.89 41.00
CA GLY A 427 2.31 44.92 41.21
C GLY A 427 3.05 43.73 40.57
N GLY A 428 2.48 43.13 39.53
CA GLY A 428 3.07 41.99 38.81
C GLY A 428 2.24 40.71 38.90
N VAL A 429 2.72 39.66 38.23
CA VAL A 429 2.02 38.37 38.14
C VAL A 429 1.97 37.66 39.49
N GLU A 430 3.01 37.83 40.31
CA GLU A 430 3.08 37.32 41.69
C GLU A 430 2.04 38.00 42.58
N GLY A 431 1.87 39.32 42.42
CA GLY A 431 0.86 40.08 43.14
C GLY A 431 -0.56 39.69 42.73
N TYR A 432 -0.79 39.46 41.44
CA TYR A 432 -2.08 38.94 40.95
C TYR A 432 -2.35 37.52 41.47
N SER A 433 -1.35 36.63 41.44
CA SER A 433 -1.47 35.29 42.02
C SER A 433 -1.78 35.33 43.53
N ALA A 434 -1.12 36.22 44.27
CA ALA A 434 -1.38 36.43 45.70
C ALA A 434 -2.81 36.95 45.95
N TYR A 435 -3.31 37.86 45.12
CA TYR A 435 -4.70 38.32 45.16
C TYR A 435 -5.69 37.17 44.92
N LEU A 436 -5.47 36.35 43.89
CA LEU A 436 -6.32 35.20 43.58
C LEU A 436 -6.32 34.15 44.71
N ARG A 437 -5.17 33.94 45.36
CA ARG A 437 -5.00 32.99 46.46
C ARG A 437 -5.61 33.50 47.77
N ASN A 438 -5.29 34.73 48.18
CA ASN A 438 -5.57 35.21 49.53
C ASN A 438 -6.91 35.93 49.64
N GLU A 439 -7.27 36.73 48.63
CA GLU A 439 -8.48 37.56 48.64
C GLU A 439 -9.64 36.84 47.96
N VAL A 440 -9.43 36.33 46.74
CA VAL A 440 -10.48 35.63 45.98
C VAL A 440 -10.66 34.18 46.41
N GLN A 441 -9.61 33.57 46.94
CA GLN A 441 -9.58 32.18 47.41
C GLN A 441 -9.99 31.18 46.33
N ILE A 442 -9.34 31.27 45.15
CA ILE A 442 -9.55 30.29 44.08
C ILE A 442 -9.24 28.87 44.60
N PRO A 443 -10.18 27.90 44.46
CA PRO A 443 -9.97 26.54 44.92
C PRO A 443 -8.71 25.90 44.31
N GLY A 444 -7.81 25.43 45.18
CA GLY A 444 -6.58 24.75 44.79
C GLY A 444 -5.51 25.68 44.20
N ALA A 445 -5.53 26.99 44.48
CA ALA A 445 -4.51 27.93 44.02
C ALA A 445 -3.08 27.57 44.49
N ASP A 446 -2.97 26.96 45.68
CA ASP A 446 -1.74 26.53 46.35
C ASP A 446 -1.39 25.05 46.12
N VAL A 447 -2.24 24.30 45.44
CA VAL A 447 -2.03 22.88 45.16
C VAL A 447 -1.54 22.70 43.73
N ALA A 448 -0.50 21.89 43.53
CA ALA A 448 -0.08 21.52 42.18
C ALA A 448 -1.14 20.61 41.54
N LEU A 449 -1.76 21.09 40.45
CA LEU A 449 -2.85 20.40 39.75
C LEU A 449 -2.48 20.17 38.28
N ASN A 450 -3.07 19.14 37.66
CA ASN A 450 -2.98 18.90 36.22
C ASN A 450 -4.34 18.50 35.64
N GLY A 451 -4.39 18.35 34.32
CA GLY A 451 -5.57 17.84 33.60
C GLY A 451 -6.82 18.67 33.89
N GLY A 452 -7.94 18.00 34.14
CA GLY A 452 -9.21 18.70 34.34
C GLY A 452 -9.39 19.38 35.71
N ALA A 453 -8.54 19.09 36.71
CA ALA A 453 -8.50 19.89 37.95
C ALA A 453 -7.89 21.27 37.69
N ALA A 454 -6.73 21.31 37.01
CA ALA A 454 -6.11 22.55 36.58
C ALA A 454 -7.04 23.35 35.65
N TRP A 455 -7.73 22.69 34.71
CA TRP A 455 -8.73 23.33 33.85
C TRP A 455 -9.87 23.99 34.65
N ARG A 456 -10.43 23.31 35.66
CA ARG A 456 -11.49 23.90 36.50
C ARG A 456 -10.99 25.09 37.31
N ARG A 457 -9.75 25.04 37.81
CA ARG A 457 -9.10 26.17 38.46
C ARG A 457 -8.91 27.35 37.51
N LEU A 458 -8.45 27.09 36.29
CA LEU A 458 -8.30 28.10 35.23
C LEU A 458 -9.63 28.76 34.88
N LEU A 459 -10.72 27.99 34.78
CA LEU A 459 -12.05 28.57 34.53
C LEU A 459 -12.48 29.55 35.63
N ALA A 460 -12.15 29.27 36.90
CA ALA A 460 -12.41 30.18 38.00
C ALA A 460 -11.54 31.44 37.92
N GLU A 461 -10.27 31.31 37.49
CA GLU A 461 -9.38 32.45 37.26
C GLU A 461 -9.88 33.35 36.12
N ILE A 462 -10.26 32.77 34.98
CA ILE A 462 -10.80 33.49 33.82
C ILE A 462 -12.05 34.29 34.23
N GLU A 463 -12.93 33.70 35.05
CA GLU A 463 -14.11 34.39 35.56
C GLU A 463 -13.73 35.65 36.37
N VAL A 464 -12.68 35.57 37.20
CA VAL A 464 -12.17 36.70 37.99
C VAL A 464 -11.56 37.75 37.07
N ALA A 465 -10.71 37.36 36.12
CA ALA A 465 -10.12 38.25 35.13
C ALA A 465 -11.21 39.00 34.34
N MET A 466 -12.26 38.30 33.92
CA MET A 466 -13.41 38.92 33.23
C MET A 466 -14.13 39.96 34.10
N ARG A 467 -14.33 39.69 35.40
CA ARG A 467 -14.96 40.67 36.31
C ARG A 467 -14.11 41.90 36.51
N LEU A 468 -12.78 41.72 36.59
CA LEU A 468 -11.83 42.82 36.70
C LEU A 468 -11.80 43.68 35.43
N ALA A 469 -11.88 43.06 34.26
CA ALA A 469 -11.89 43.75 32.96
C ALA A 469 -13.18 44.56 32.70
N ARG A 470 -14.26 44.35 33.47
CA ARG A 470 -15.58 45.02 33.32
C ARG A 470 -16.03 45.15 31.85
N PRO A 471 -16.04 44.06 31.06
CA PRO A 471 -16.43 44.14 29.66
C PRO A 471 -17.91 44.57 29.54
N PRO A 472 -18.28 45.23 28.43
CA PRO A 472 -19.67 45.61 28.18
C PRO A 472 -20.58 44.39 28.16
N GLU A 473 -21.85 44.58 28.55
CA GLU A 473 -22.82 43.49 28.78
C GLU A 473 -23.02 42.58 27.56
N GLU A 474 -22.89 43.12 26.36
CA GLU A 474 -22.95 42.37 25.09
C GLU A 474 -21.78 41.39 24.94
N SER A 475 -20.57 41.79 25.33
CA SER A 475 -19.39 40.92 25.31
C SER A 475 -19.50 39.79 26.33
N ILE A 476 -20.06 40.06 27.51
CA ILE A 476 -20.32 39.03 28.54
C ILE A 476 -21.27 37.95 28.01
N LYS A 477 -22.35 38.35 27.32
CA LYS A 477 -23.32 37.41 26.70
C LYS A 477 -22.65 36.53 25.64
N ASN A 478 -21.80 37.12 24.80
CA ASN A 478 -21.08 36.39 23.75
C ASN A 478 -20.05 35.41 24.32
N ILE A 479 -19.29 35.80 25.35
CA ILE A 479 -18.31 34.92 26.01
C ILE A 479 -19.02 33.77 26.73
N SER A 480 -20.13 34.06 27.41
CA SER A 480 -20.95 33.04 28.08
C SER A 480 -21.47 31.99 27.09
N LEU A 481 -21.89 32.44 25.90
CA LEU A 481 -22.38 31.57 24.84
C LEU A 481 -21.25 30.72 24.23
N ALA A 482 -20.07 31.31 24.03
CA ALA A 482 -18.88 30.59 23.58
C ALA A 482 -18.42 29.53 24.60
N ALA A 483 -18.44 29.84 25.90
CA ALA A 483 -18.11 28.90 26.96
C ALA A 483 -19.09 27.70 27.01
N ILE A 484 -20.39 27.95 26.81
CA ILE A 484 -21.42 26.90 26.68
C ILE A 484 -21.16 26.02 25.46
N CYS A 485 -20.84 26.63 24.31
CA CYS A 485 -20.53 25.90 23.08
C CYS A 485 -19.25 25.06 23.18
N ALA A 486 -18.28 25.49 24.00
CA ALA A 486 -17.04 24.75 24.29
C ALA A 486 -17.22 23.63 25.33
N GLY A 487 -18.45 23.34 25.77
CA GLY A 487 -18.75 22.29 26.74
C GLY A 487 -18.61 22.71 28.20
N GLY A 488 -18.44 24.01 28.47
CA GLY A 488 -18.55 24.57 29.82
C GLY A 488 -20.01 24.58 30.27
N THR A 489 -20.26 24.27 31.55
CA THR A 489 -21.52 24.69 32.16
C THR A 489 -21.51 26.22 32.16
N GLY A 490 -22.51 26.88 31.58
CA GLY A 490 -22.56 28.35 31.50
C GLY A 490 -22.40 29.04 32.86
N VAL A 491 -22.43 30.38 32.89
CA VAL A 491 -22.02 31.25 34.01
C VAL A 491 -22.49 30.84 35.42
N HIS A 492 -23.51 29.98 35.56
CA HIS A 492 -23.95 29.43 36.86
C HIS A 492 -24.24 27.92 36.82
N GLY A 493 -23.21 27.07 36.73
CA GLY A 493 -23.36 25.64 37.05
C GLY A 493 -23.96 25.43 38.45
N HIS A 494 -25.17 24.83 38.52
CA HIS A 494 -25.99 24.41 39.68
C HIS A 494 -26.02 25.15 41.04
N GLN A 495 -25.37 26.30 41.25
CA GLN A 495 -25.53 27.11 42.45
C GLN A 495 -26.02 28.52 42.11
N ARG A 496 -27.26 28.82 42.51
CA ARG A 496 -27.74 30.20 42.65
C ARG A 496 -27.15 30.76 43.94
N TRP A 497 -26.29 31.77 43.81
CA TRP A 497 -26.00 32.68 44.91
C TRP A 497 -27.04 33.78 44.86
N GLU A 498 -28.13 33.62 45.62
CA GLU A 498 -29.07 34.72 45.85
C GLU A 498 -28.32 35.84 46.58
N VAL A 499 -28.45 37.05 46.05
CA VAL A 499 -28.02 38.28 46.69
C VAL A 499 -28.69 38.34 48.06
N ARG A 500 -27.92 38.23 49.15
CA ARG A 500 -28.39 38.70 50.45
C ARG A 500 -28.66 40.19 50.28
N GLY A 501 -29.92 40.57 50.44
CA GLY A 501 -30.37 41.94 50.35
C GLY A 501 -29.53 42.87 51.21
N ALA A 502 -29.20 44.02 50.66
CA ALA A 502 -28.79 45.17 51.43
C ALA A 502 -30.02 45.67 52.21
N GLU A 503 -29.90 45.68 53.54
CA GLU A 503 -30.54 46.70 54.38
C GLU A 503 -29.65 47.94 54.42
#